data_AF-F4WBY0-F1
#
_entry.id   AF-F4WBY0-F1
#
_cell.length_a   1.000
_cell.length_b   1.000
_cell.length_c   1.000
_cell.angle_alpha   90.00
_cell.angle_beta   90.00
_cell.angle_gamma   90.00
#
_symmetry.space_group_name_H-M   'P 1'
#
loop_
_entity.id
_entity.type
_entity.pdbx_description
1 polymer ?
#
loop_
_entity_poly.entity_id
_entity_poly.type
_entity_poly.pdbx_seq_one_letter_code
_entity_poly.pdbx_strand_id
1 'polypeptide(L)'
;MTDVPTQALDSSGELKSGFLYGNNFWLGSRSQCLDIMNKTPIEFARQYMLNNTRYRDPQDEFPPFQLNYFVAYIRHNSTLQYHINMFDEDLITLGLCLPASCSTNNISFILEGIFRDRILLINDLYFVDFNLIQIKNLKDNHQWLLNGAIPFIWYVEKHKDKKN
;
A
#
# COMPACT_ATOMS: atom_id res chain seq x y z
N MET A 1 -14.06 20.40 4.49
CA MET A 1 -13.38 19.58 3.49
C MET A 1 -11.97 19.37 4.03
N THR A 2 -11.65 18.23 4.63
CA THR A 2 -10.28 17.94 5.03
C THR A 2 -9.56 17.48 3.78
N ASP A 3 -8.72 18.35 3.20
CA ASP A 3 -7.96 18.00 2.02
C ASP A 3 -7.01 16.85 2.37
N VAL A 4 -7.20 15.71 1.73
CA VAL A 4 -6.23 14.61 1.79
C VAL A 4 -4.96 15.13 1.10
N PRO A 5 -3.79 15.07 1.74
CA PRO A 5 -2.54 15.50 1.10
C PRO A 5 -2.37 14.79 -0.23
N THR A 6 -2.02 15.52 -1.29
CA THR A 6 -1.80 14.92 -2.63
C THR A 6 -0.80 13.77 -2.58
N GLN A 7 0.23 13.88 -1.73
CA GLN A 7 1.20 12.83 -1.47
C GLN A 7 0.57 11.52 -0.94
N ALA A 8 -0.49 11.61 -0.13
CA ALA A 8 -1.21 10.45 0.38
C ALA A 8 -2.04 9.78 -0.71
N LEU A 9 -2.61 10.57 -1.63
CA LEU A 9 -3.27 10.04 -2.82
C LEU A 9 -2.26 9.33 -3.73
N ASP A 10 -1.10 9.95 -3.99
CA ASP A 10 -0.01 9.37 -4.80
C ASP A 10 0.55 8.07 -4.17
N SER A 11 0.53 7.99 -2.84
CA SER A 11 0.95 6.79 -2.10
C SER A 11 -0.12 5.71 -2.04
N SER A 12 -1.36 6.01 -2.43
CA SER A 12 -2.44 5.04 -2.52
C SER A 12 -2.39 4.28 -3.84
N GLY A 13 -3.02 3.12 -3.85
CA GLY A 13 -3.18 2.30 -5.03
C GLY A 13 -4.18 2.92 -6.00
N GLU A 14 -3.84 2.84 -7.27
CA GLU A 14 -4.71 3.22 -8.38
C GLU A 14 -4.91 2.04 -9.31
N LEU A 15 -5.94 2.14 -10.15
CA LEU A 15 -6.14 1.18 -11.21
C LEU A 15 -4.92 1.18 -12.14
N LYS A 16 -4.25 0.03 -12.25
CA LYS A 16 -3.11 -0.14 -13.15
C LYS A 16 -3.55 -0.72 -14.49
N SER A 17 -2.81 -0.38 -15.54
CA SER A 17 -2.95 -1.05 -16.83
C SER A 17 -2.63 -2.54 -16.69
N GLY A 18 -3.14 -3.34 -17.63
CA GLY A 18 -2.92 -4.78 -17.63
C GLY A 18 -3.96 -5.59 -16.84
N PHE A 19 -5.05 -4.98 -16.36
CA PHE A 19 -6.15 -5.72 -15.74
C PHE A 19 -6.65 -6.86 -16.64
N LEU A 20 -6.86 -6.61 -17.94
CA LEU A 20 -7.29 -7.65 -18.90
C LEU A 20 -6.25 -8.79 -19.06
N TYR A 21 -5.00 -8.55 -18.68
CA TYR A 21 -3.91 -9.53 -18.67
C TYR A 21 -3.64 -10.11 -17.27
N GLY A 22 -4.55 -9.90 -16.31
CA GLY A 22 -4.46 -10.45 -14.96
C GLY A 22 -3.72 -9.57 -13.93
N ASN A 23 -3.44 -8.30 -14.24
CA ASN A 23 -2.85 -7.39 -13.26
C ASN A 23 -3.90 -6.93 -12.23
N ASN A 24 -3.97 -7.67 -11.13
CA ASN A 24 -4.88 -7.41 -10.01
C ASN A 24 -4.19 -6.69 -8.84
N PHE A 25 -2.97 -6.17 -9.05
CA PHE A 25 -2.22 -5.45 -8.02
C PHE A 25 -2.38 -3.95 -8.19
N TRP A 26 -3.37 -3.39 -7.51
CA TRP A 26 -3.62 -1.94 -7.45
C TRP A 26 -3.00 -1.39 -6.18
N LEU A 27 -1.68 -1.60 -6.07
CA LEU A 27 -0.92 -1.22 -4.90
C LEU A 27 -0.35 0.19 -5.09
N GLY A 28 -0.38 0.96 -4.01
CA GLY A 28 0.45 2.16 -3.87
C GLY A 28 1.76 1.82 -3.15
N SER A 29 2.37 2.83 -2.55
CA SER A 29 3.64 2.69 -1.83
C SER A 29 3.44 2.87 -0.32
N ARG A 30 3.58 1.76 0.43
CA ARG A 30 3.52 1.77 1.90
C ARG A 30 4.63 2.61 2.51
N SER A 31 5.85 2.54 1.98
CA SER A 31 6.98 3.32 2.50
C SER A 31 6.75 4.81 2.30
N GLN A 32 6.35 5.23 1.09
CA GLN A 32 6.03 6.64 0.82
C GLN A 32 4.90 7.14 1.73
N CYS A 33 3.84 6.35 1.94
CA CYS A 33 2.75 6.72 2.85
C CYS A 33 3.24 7.02 4.28
N LEU A 34 4.19 6.23 4.78
CA LEU A 34 4.76 6.41 6.11
C LEU A 34 5.78 7.56 6.14
N ASP A 35 6.54 7.75 5.07
CA ASP A 35 7.54 8.81 4.92
C ASP A 35 6.92 10.21 4.84
N ILE A 36 5.66 10.34 4.41
CA ILE A 36 4.91 11.62 4.45
C ILE A 36 4.90 12.23 5.86
N MET A 37 4.87 11.40 6.90
CA MET A 37 4.89 11.87 8.29
C MET A 37 6.30 12.14 8.81
N ASN A 38 7.35 11.76 8.07
CA ASN A 38 8.72 11.84 8.52
C ASN A 38 9.24 13.27 8.37
N LYS A 39 9.33 13.98 9.50
CA LYS A 39 9.85 15.35 9.57
C LYS A 39 11.37 15.44 9.55
N THR A 40 12.07 14.31 9.51
CA THR A 40 13.54 14.29 9.58
C THR A 40 14.11 14.82 8.27
N PRO A 41 14.78 15.98 8.26
CA PRO A 41 15.37 16.50 7.03
C PRO A 41 16.57 15.64 6.65
N ILE A 42 16.65 15.27 5.37
CA ILE A 42 17.87 14.68 4.79
C ILE A 42 18.99 15.71 4.98
N GLU A 43 20.17 15.29 5.45
CA GLU A 43 21.27 16.21 5.83
C GLU A 43 21.64 17.19 4.70
N PHE A 44 21.59 16.73 3.45
CA PHE A 44 21.82 17.55 2.25
C PHE A 44 20.74 18.61 2.01
N ALA A 45 19.50 18.38 2.46
CA ALA A 45 18.37 19.30 2.29
C ALA A 45 18.42 20.48 3.26
N ARG A 46 19.19 20.42 4.35
CA ARG A 46 19.24 21.49 5.37
C ARG A 46 19.64 22.84 4.78
N GLN A 47 20.59 22.85 3.85
CA GLN A 47 21.04 24.07 3.15
C GLN A 47 19.98 24.59 2.15
N TYR A 48 19.21 23.70 1.52
CA TYR A 48 18.14 24.08 0.58
C TYR A 48 16.86 24.54 1.31
N MET A 49 16.57 23.98 2.49
CA MET A 49 15.40 24.37 3.31
C MET A 49 15.47 25.81 3.80
N LEU A 50 16.65 26.35 4.08
CA LEU A 50 16.83 27.75 4.47
C LEU A 50 16.39 28.74 3.37
N ASN A 51 16.38 28.32 2.09
CA ASN A 51 16.00 29.13 0.95
C ASN A 51 14.54 28.91 0.48
N ASN A 52 13.90 27.81 0.88
CA ASN A 52 12.59 27.40 0.38
C ASN A 52 11.39 28.05 1.08
N THR A 53 11.62 28.79 2.17
CA THR A 53 10.59 29.47 2.97
C THR A 53 9.88 30.62 2.24
N ARG A 54 10.34 30.99 1.04
CA ARG A 54 9.73 32.06 0.23
C ARG A 54 8.39 31.67 -0.38
N TYR A 55 8.15 30.38 -0.66
CA TYR A 55 6.95 29.91 -1.37
C TYR A 55 6.23 28.74 -0.69
N ARG A 56 6.85 28.12 0.31
CA ARG A 56 6.28 27.00 1.06
C ARG A 56 6.55 27.20 2.54
N ASP A 57 5.53 27.00 3.36
CA ASP A 57 5.71 26.83 4.80
C ASP A 57 6.06 25.34 5.04
N PRO A 58 7.26 25.02 5.56
CA PRO A 58 7.62 23.65 5.89
C PRO A 58 6.65 22.98 6.87
N GLN A 59 5.88 23.74 7.67
CA GLN A 59 4.89 23.16 8.58
C GLN A 59 3.63 22.68 7.86
N ASP A 60 3.27 23.30 6.73
CA ASP A 60 2.11 22.94 5.92
C ASP A 60 2.40 21.75 4.99
N GLU A 61 3.68 21.37 4.82
CA GLU A 61 4.08 20.21 4.02
C GLU A 61 3.75 18.87 4.69
N PHE A 62 3.55 18.87 6.02
CA PHE A 62 3.25 17.66 6.79
C PHE A 62 1.79 17.62 7.22
N PRO A 63 1.08 16.49 7.05
CA PRO A 63 -0.30 16.38 7.50
C PRO A 63 -0.40 16.57 9.02
N PRO A 64 -1.43 17.26 9.53
CA PRO A 64 -1.67 17.43 10.96
C PRO A 64 -2.22 16.16 11.64
N PHE A 65 -2.32 15.05 10.91
CA PHE A 65 -2.82 13.77 11.38
C PHE A 65 -1.90 12.64 10.94
N GLN A 66 -1.92 11.55 11.71
CA GLN A 66 -1.18 10.35 11.35
C GLN A 66 -1.84 9.66 10.16
N LEU A 67 -1.02 9.15 9.26
CA LEU A 67 -1.40 8.29 8.14
C LEU A 67 -1.07 6.83 8.46
N ASN A 68 -1.75 5.93 7.77
CA ASN A 68 -1.49 4.52 7.83
C ASN A 68 -1.86 3.85 6.50
N TYR A 69 -1.27 2.69 6.26
CA TYR A 69 -1.46 1.95 5.02
C TYR A 69 -2.40 0.77 5.24
N PHE A 70 -3.49 0.75 4.47
CA PHE A 70 -4.50 -0.29 4.48
C PHE A 70 -4.44 -1.08 3.17
N VAL A 71 -4.79 -2.35 3.24
CA VAL A 71 -4.93 -3.22 2.07
C VAL A 71 -6.33 -3.80 2.04
N ALA A 72 -7.06 -3.52 0.98
CA ALA A 72 -8.35 -4.13 0.70
C ALA A 72 -8.18 -5.28 -0.28
N TYR A 73 -8.77 -6.42 0.05
CA TYR A 73 -8.83 -7.59 -0.81
C TYR A 73 -10.23 -7.65 -1.42
N ILE A 74 -10.29 -7.63 -2.73
CA ILE A 74 -11.53 -7.46 -3.49
C ILE A 74 -11.61 -8.62 -4.47
N ARG A 75 -12.76 -9.30 -4.52
CA ARG A 75 -13.03 -10.31 -5.54
C ARG A 75 -13.77 -9.70 -6.70
N HIS A 76 -13.44 -10.09 -7.93
CA HIS A 76 -14.18 -9.69 -9.12
C HIS A 76 -14.76 -10.87 -9.88
N ASN A 77 -15.86 -10.65 -10.60
CA ASN A 77 -16.47 -11.65 -11.48
C ASN A 77 -16.21 -11.40 -12.97
N SER A 78 -15.21 -10.58 -13.29
CA SER A 78 -14.87 -10.24 -14.68
C SER A 78 -14.59 -11.48 -15.52
N THR A 79 -15.30 -11.62 -16.64
CA THR A 79 -14.99 -12.58 -17.70
C THR A 79 -14.04 -12.01 -18.77
N LEU A 80 -13.57 -10.77 -18.57
CA LEU A 80 -12.76 -10.03 -19.55
C LEU A 80 -11.27 -10.31 -19.41
N GLN A 81 -10.84 -10.91 -18.29
CA GLN A 81 -9.44 -11.25 -18.08
C GLN A 81 -9.05 -12.50 -18.87
N TYR A 82 -7.87 -12.47 -19.47
CA TYR A 82 -7.27 -13.64 -20.11
C TYR A 82 -6.86 -14.65 -19.03
N HIS A 83 -7.63 -15.75 -18.90
CA HIS A 83 -7.36 -16.82 -17.95
C HIS A 83 -6.04 -17.52 -18.28
N ILE A 84 -5.06 -17.38 -17.39
CA ILE A 84 -3.75 -18.04 -17.49
C ILE A 84 -3.64 -19.24 -16.53
N ASN A 85 -4.76 -19.64 -15.89
CA ASN A 85 -4.85 -20.67 -14.85
C ASN A 85 -3.89 -20.42 -13.67
N MET A 86 -3.74 -19.17 -13.25
CA MET A 86 -3.01 -18.79 -12.04
C MET A 86 -3.94 -18.83 -10.82
N PHE A 87 -3.38 -19.06 -9.63
CA PHE A 87 -4.16 -18.98 -8.39
C PHE A 87 -4.62 -17.54 -8.14
N ASP A 88 -5.84 -17.37 -7.61
CA ASP A 88 -6.43 -16.09 -7.21
C ASP A 88 -6.51 -15.03 -8.34
N GLU A 89 -6.76 -15.48 -9.58
CA GLU A 89 -7.01 -14.61 -10.75
C GLU A 89 -8.18 -13.65 -10.56
N ASP A 90 -9.08 -13.90 -9.61
CA ASP A 90 -10.21 -13.03 -9.31
C ASP A 90 -9.95 -12.07 -8.14
N LEU A 91 -8.75 -12.09 -7.55
CA LEU A 91 -8.40 -11.36 -6.34
C LEU A 91 -7.60 -10.10 -6.65
N ILE A 92 -8.25 -8.95 -6.49
CA ILE A 92 -7.61 -7.63 -6.48
C ILE A 92 -7.06 -7.31 -5.10
N THR A 93 -5.82 -6.83 -5.08
CA THR A 93 -5.19 -6.25 -3.91
C THR A 93 -5.05 -4.75 -4.08
N LEU A 94 -5.88 -3.98 -3.37
CA LEU A 94 -5.90 -2.53 -3.39
C LEU A 94 -5.18 -1.97 -2.17
N GLY A 95 -4.18 -1.11 -2.38
CA GLY A 95 -3.50 -0.37 -1.31
C GLY A 95 -4.11 1.01 -1.09
N LEU A 96 -4.23 1.46 0.16
CA LEU A 96 -4.82 2.76 0.50
C LEU A 96 -3.99 3.45 1.60
N CYS A 97 -3.52 4.67 1.34
CA CYS A 97 -2.89 5.52 2.33
C CYS A 97 -3.94 6.48 2.90
N LEU A 98 -4.40 6.20 4.12
CA LEU A 98 -5.52 6.91 4.75
C LEU A 98 -5.13 7.42 6.14
N PRO A 99 -5.88 8.37 6.72
CA PRO A 99 -5.70 8.73 8.12
C PRO A 99 -5.72 7.50 9.03
N ALA A 100 -4.80 7.43 9.99
CA ALA A 100 -4.70 6.33 10.95
C ALA A 100 -5.93 6.22 11.86
N SER A 101 -6.76 7.27 11.92
CA SER A 101 -8.06 7.30 12.60
C SER A 101 -9.14 6.51 11.86
N CYS A 102 -8.94 6.15 10.59
CA CYS A 102 -9.88 5.32 9.83
C CYS A 102 -9.94 3.90 10.41
N SER A 103 -11.15 3.43 10.74
CA SER A 103 -11.39 2.04 11.10
C SER A 103 -11.56 1.18 9.84
N THR A 104 -11.24 -0.11 9.93
CA THR A 104 -11.48 -1.06 8.85
C THR A 104 -12.96 -1.13 8.46
N ASN A 105 -13.87 -0.97 9.42
CA ASN A 105 -15.32 -0.97 9.18
C ASN A 105 -15.77 0.24 8.36
N ASN A 106 -15.23 1.43 8.66
CA ASN A 106 -15.56 2.64 7.90
C ASN A 106 -15.05 2.54 6.47
N ILE A 107 -13.83 1.99 6.28
CA ILE A 107 -13.27 1.76 4.95
C ILE A 107 -14.11 0.70 4.20
N SER A 108 -14.56 -0.37 4.88
CA SER A 108 -15.44 -1.40 4.31
C SER A 108 -16.71 -0.80 3.78
N PHE A 109 -17.39 -0.01 4.62
CA PHE A 109 -18.65 0.64 4.29
C PHE A 109 -18.51 1.58 3.07
N ILE A 110 -17.42 2.36 3.01
CA ILE A 110 -17.16 3.27 1.89
C ILE A 110 -16.89 2.48 0.60
N LEU A 111 -16.02 1.47 0.64
CA LEU A 111 -15.68 0.67 -0.54
C LEU A 111 -16.89 -0.10 -1.08
N GLU A 112 -17.67 -0.73 -0.19
CA GLU A 112 -18.92 -1.41 -0.57
C GLU A 112 -19.92 -0.44 -1.21
N GLY A 113 -20.01 0.79 -0.68
CA GLY A 113 -20.80 1.86 -1.30
C GLY A 113 -20.33 2.18 -2.72
N ILE A 114 -19.03 2.38 -2.92
CA ILE A 114 -18.42 2.65 -4.23
C ILE A 114 -18.69 1.52 -5.23
N PHE A 115 -18.58 0.26 -4.80
CA PHE A 115 -18.83 -0.90 -5.65
C PHE A 115 -20.30 -1.01 -6.05
N ARG A 116 -21.21 -0.84 -5.09
CA ARG A 116 -22.66 -0.86 -5.34
C ARG A 116 -23.07 0.26 -6.30
N ASP A 117 -22.53 1.44 -6.12
CA ASP A 117 -22.89 2.63 -6.89
C ASP A 117 -22.16 2.67 -8.26
N ARG A 118 -21.34 1.65 -8.58
CA ARG A 118 -20.57 1.49 -9.83
C ARG A 118 -19.77 2.74 -10.23
N ILE A 119 -19.21 3.44 -9.23
CA ILE A 119 -18.50 4.72 -9.43
C ILE A 119 -17.13 4.52 -10.09
N LEU A 120 -16.60 3.28 -10.15
CA LEU A 120 -15.35 2.95 -10.84
C LEU A 120 -15.53 2.98 -12.37
N LEU A 121 -15.72 4.20 -12.89
CA LEU A 121 -15.98 4.50 -14.29
C LEU A 121 -14.66 4.62 -15.07
N ILE A 122 -14.01 3.50 -15.33
CA ILE A 122 -12.95 3.44 -16.34
C ILE A 122 -13.39 2.42 -17.39
N ASN A 123 -13.67 2.94 -18.60
CA ASN A 123 -14.20 2.29 -19.82
C ASN A 123 -14.56 0.80 -19.75
N ASP A 124 -13.59 -0.09 -19.51
CA ASP A 124 -13.77 -1.56 -19.62
C ASP A 124 -14.21 -2.25 -18.31
N LEU A 125 -14.19 -1.55 -17.17
CA LEU A 125 -14.52 -2.12 -15.85
C LEU A 125 -15.98 -1.95 -15.44
N TYR A 126 -16.78 -1.21 -16.21
CA TYR A 126 -18.20 -0.96 -15.88
C TYR A 126 -19.03 -2.25 -15.71
N PHE A 127 -18.63 -3.32 -16.41
CA PHE A 127 -19.29 -4.63 -16.38
C PHE A 127 -18.75 -5.58 -15.30
N VAL A 128 -17.81 -5.13 -14.48
CA VAL A 128 -17.20 -5.95 -13.43
C VAL A 128 -17.89 -5.67 -12.10
N ASP A 129 -18.39 -6.72 -11.44
CA ASP A 129 -18.87 -6.62 -10.06
C ASP A 129 -17.73 -6.91 -9.09
N PHE A 130 -17.54 -6.01 -8.14
CA PHE A 130 -16.54 -6.12 -7.09
C PHE A 130 -17.20 -6.46 -5.76
N ASN A 131 -16.63 -7.43 -5.06
CA ASN A 131 -17.05 -7.84 -3.72
C ASN A 131 -15.87 -7.69 -2.75
N LEU A 132 -16.04 -6.89 -1.70
CA LEU A 132 -15.03 -6.75 -0.68
C LEU A 132 -14.93 -8.04 0.15
N ILE A 133 -13.73 -8.60 0.27
CA ILE A 133 -13.47 -9.79 1.09
C ILE A 133 -13.07 -9.36 2.51
N GLN A 134 -12.04 -8.51 2.60
CA GLN A 134 -11.50 -8.06 3.88
C GLN A 134 -10.65 -6.81 3.68
N ILE A 135 -10.43 -6.08 4.78
CA ILE A 135 -9.47 -4.99 4.86
C ILE A 135 -8.46 -5.30 5.96
N LYS A 136 -7.18 -5.21 5.62
CA LYS A 136 -6.08 -5.31 6.57
C LYS A 136 -5.48 -3.95 6.83
N ASN A 137 -5.27 -3.65 8.11
CA ASN A 137 -4.48 -2.52 8.55
C ASN A 137 -3.01 -2.98 8.65
N LEU A 138 -2.10 -2.40 7.86
CA LEU A 138 -0.67 -2.76 7.84
C LEU A 138 0.17 -1.91 8.80
N LYS A 139 -0.38 -1.57 9.97
CA LYS A 139 0.35 -0.88 11.03
C LYS A 139 1.57 -1.70 11.46
N ASP A 140 2.75 -1.09 11.42
CA ASP A 140 3.98 -1.74 11.89
C ASP A 140 4.08 -1.68 13.41
N ASN A 141 3.64 -2.74 14.07
CA ASN A 141 3.79 -2.86 15.51
C ASN A 141 5.16 -3.44 15.90
N HIS A 142 6.07 -3.68 14.94
CA HIS A 142 7.39 -4.28 15.14
C HIS A 142 7.37 -5.64 15.88
N GLN A 143 6.20 -6.25 16.08
CA GLN A 143 6.02 -7.54 16.76
C GLN A 143 6.72 -8.68 16.01
N TRP A 144 6.91 -8.55 14.70
CA TRP A 144 7.68 -9.51 13.92
C TRP A 144 9.16 -9.58 14.34
N LEU A 145 9.75 -8.49 14.83
CA LEU A 145 11.11 -8.47 15.38
C LEU A 145 11.20 -9.26 16.70
N LEU A 146 10.11 -9.29 17.47
CA LEU A 146 10.01 -10.07 18.71
C LEU A 146 9.75 -11.56 18.45
N ASN A 147 9.15 -11.89 17.30
CA ASN A 147 8.91 -13.26 16.85
C ASN A 147 10.10 -13.86 16.08
N GLY A 148 11.29 -13.25 16.19
CA GLY A 148 12.51 -13.62 15.48
C GLY A 148 12.96 -15.05 15.75
N ALA A 149 12.45 -16.00 14.98
CA ALA A 149 13.19 -17.20 14.65
C ALA A 149 14.41 -16.74 13.83
N ILE A 150 15.53 -16.46 14.50
CA ILE A 150 16.82 -16.23 13.85
C ILE A 150 17.16 -17.53 13.13
N PRO A 151 17.22 -17.58 11.78
CA PRO A 151 17.73 -18.76 11.11
C PRO A 151 19.22 -18.81 11.38
N PHE A 152 19.63 -19.60 12.39
CA PHE A 152 21.04 -19.91 12.60
C PHE A 152 21.51 -20.73 11.40
N ILE A 153 22.14 -20.06 10.44
CA ILE A 153 22.89 -20.73 9.38
C ILE A 153 24.13 -21.32 10.05
N TRP A 154 24.06 -22.60 10.41
CA TRP A 154 25.21 -23.36 10.89
C TRP A 154 26.12 -23.69 9.70
N TYR A 155 27.25 -22.98 9.61
CA TYR A 155 28.33 -23.37 8.71
C TYR A 155 29.11 -24.53 9.34
N VAL A 156 28.91 -25.75 8.84
CA VAL A 156 29.72 -26.91 9.23
C VAL A 156 30.96 -26.95 8.34
N GLU A 157 32.09 -26.50 8.87
CA GLU A 157 33.38 -26.62 8.21
C GLU A 157 33.88 -28.07 8.35
N LYS A 158 33.85 -28.83 7.25
CA LYS A 158 34.29 -30.23 7.24
C LYS A 158 35.82 -30.27 7.16
N HIS A 159 36.49 -30.38 8.30
CA HIS A 159 37.93 -30.64 8.34
C HIS A 159 38.23 -31.99 7.69
N LYS A 160 39.09 -31.97 6.67
CA LYS A 160 39.53 -33.13 5.91
C LYS A 160 40.78 -33.70 6.60
N ASP A 161 40.62 -34.77 7.36
CA ASP A 161 41.76 -35.50 7.93
C ASP A 161 42.64 -36.08 6.81
N LYS A 162 43.89 -35.60 6.77
CA LYS A 162 44.98 -36.18 5.98
C LYS A 162 45.54 -37.36 6.80
N LYS A 163 45.18 -38.59 6.44
CA LYS A 163 45.94 -39.78 6.86
C LYS A 163 47.16 -39.93 5.95
N ASN A 164 48.34 -39.91 6.58
CA ASN A 164 49.61 -40.41 6.04
C ASN A 164 49.53 -41.89 5.68
#